data_AF-A0AB34K9Q6-F1
#
_entry.id   AF-A0AB34K9Q6-F1
#
_cell.length_a   1.000
_cell.length_b   1.000
_cell.length_c   1.000
_cell.angle_alpha   90.00
_cell.angle_beta   90.00
_cell.angle_gamma   90.00
#
_symmetry.space_group_name_H-M   'P 1'
#
loop_
_entity.id
_entity.type
_entity.pdbx_description
1 polymer ?
#
loop_
_entity_poly.entity_id
_entity_poly.type
_entity_poly.pdbx_seq_one_letter_code
_entity_poly.pdbx_strand_id
1 'polypeptide(L)'
;MAYREQVDLMYRGGAETVNKAHFTLLYSRAHNIALTSRNIRSGWSKTGIFPFNPRKVFDSMQQAPVNPAPAEIAATVPTQPALSPASLKTPTNTISLAALQSKLQERPENVAHVDPYLQKILNAAKRAFAERELLKDENDAPMQQNNEKKARKHANERKIGNKVMTFEDIVEARKMWERAEADK
;
A
#
# COMPACT_ATOMS: atom_id res chain seq x y z
N MET A 1 11.18 0.45 -7.17
CA MET A 1 10.72 0.56 -8.58
C MET A 1 9.54 -0.39 -8.71
N ALA A 2 8.39 0.10 -9.18
CA ALA A 2 7.12 -0.61 -9.08
C ALA A 2 7.14 -2.06 -9.59
N TYR A 3 7.85 -2.34 -10.69
CA TYR A 3 7.97 -3.71 -11.21
C TYR A 3 8.72 -4.65 -10.27
N ARG A 4 9.85 -4.20 -9.72
CA ARG A 4 10.64 -4.97 -8.76
C ARG A 4 9.82 -5.32 -7.52
N GLU A 5 9.04 -4.37 -6.99
CA GLU A 5 8.17 -4.61 -5.84
C GLU A 5 7.11 -5.68 -6.14
N GLN A 6 6.51 -5.66 -7.34
CA GLN A 6 5.56 -6.72 -7.76
C GLN A 6 6.23 -8.09 -7.86
N VAL A 7 7.47 -8.14 -8.35
CA VAL A 7 8.28 -9.37 -8.42
C VAL A 7 8.62 -9.88 -7.01
N ASP A 8 9.06 -9.00 -6.11
CA ASP A 8 9.40 -9.34 -4.72
C ASP A 8 8.17 -9.89 -3.96
N LEU A 9 6.99 -9.30 -4.15
CA LEU A 9 5.72 -9.80 -3.59
C LEU A 9 5.37 -11.20 -4.12
N MET A 10 5.65 -11.45 -5.40
CA MET A 10 5.42 -12.75 -6.01
C MET A 10 6.34 -13.83 -5.42
N TYR A 11 7.62 -13.51 -5.25
CA TYR A 11 8.60 -14.40 -4.61
C TYR A 11 8.26 -14.71 -3.16
N ARG A 12 7.84 -13.70 -2.38
CA ARG A 12 7.32 -13.90 -1.02
C ARG A 12 6.10 -14.83 -1.00
N GLY A 13 5.32 -14.84 -2.08
CA GLY A 13 4.20 -15.74 -2.29
C GLY A 13 4.56 -17.17 -2.70
N GLY A 14 5.83 -17.55 -2.69
CA GLY A 14 6.31 -18.91 -2.98
C GLY A 14 6.49 -19.24 -4.47
N ALA A 15 6.48 -18.25 -5.36
CA ALA A 15 6.83 -18.47 -6.76
C ALA A 15 8.36 -18.46 -6.93
N GLU A 16 8.95 -19.46 -7.59
CA GLU A 16 10.41 -19.55 -7.78
C GLU A 16 10.91 -18.85 -9.07
N THR A 17 10.05 -18.68 -10.08
CA THR A 17 10.41 -18.06 -11.36
C THR A 17 9.27 -17.26 -11.97
N VAL A 18 9.62 -16.18 -12.69
CA VAL A 18 8.65 -15.38 -13.46
C VAL A 18 8.58 -15.93 -14.88
N ASN A 19 7.51 -16.66 -15.20
CA ASN A 19 7.23 -17.11 -16.56
C ASN A 19 6.60 -15.98 -17.41
N LYS A 20 6.39 -16.22 -18.71
CA LYS A 20 5.80 -15.24 -19.64
C LYS A 20 4.41 -14.75 -19.20
N ALA A 21 3.57 -15.62 -18.66
CA ALA A 21 2.24 -15.24 -18.19
C ALA A 21 2.30 -14.36 -16.93
N HIS A 22 3.22 -14.68 -16.01
CA HIS A 22 3.50 -13.88 -14.84
C HIS A 22 4.07 -12.51 -15.21
N PHE A 23 4.98 -12.43 -16.18
CA PHE A 23 5.50 -11.16 -16.68
C PHE A 23 4.38 -10.21 -17.12
N THR A 24 3.45 -10.66 -17.96
CA THR A 24 2.35 -9.80 -18.46
C THR A 24 1.47 -9.30 -17.31
N LEU A 25 1.18 -10.15 -16.32
CA LEU A 25 0.41 -9.75 -15.13
C LEU A 25 1.18 -8.75 -14.26
N LEU A 26 2.43 -9.04 -13.94
CA LEU A 26 3.26 -8.17 -13.10
C LEU A 26 3.55 -6.83 -13.78
N TYR A 27 3.81 -6.85 -15.09
CA TYR A 27 4.01 -5.65 -15.89
C TYR A 27 2.76 -4.78 -15.90
N SER A 28 1.57 -5.35 -16.15
CA SER A 28 0.33 -4.56 -16.15
C SER A 28 0.07 -3.90 -14.79
N ARG A 29 0.31 -4.60 -13.68
CA ARG A 29 0.22 -4.02 -12.32
C ARG A 29 1.25 -2.91 -12.12
N ALA A 30 2.51 -3.17 -12.45
CA ALA A 30 3.59 -2.20 -12.31
C ALA A 30 3.38 -0.95 -13.18
N HIS A 31 2.85 -1.13 -14.39
CA HIS A 31 2.52 -0.08 -15.33
C HIS A 31 1.47 0.87 -14.75
N ASN A 32 0.40 0.35 -14.16
CA ASN A 32 -0.65 1.17 -13.53
C ASN A 32 -0.12 1.97 -12.34
N ILE A 33 0.85 1.44 -11.60
CA ILE A 33 1.49 2.14 -10.47
C ILE A 33 2.48 3.20 -10.98
N ALA A 34 3.27 2.87 -12.01
CA ALA A 34 4.33 3.73 -12.51
C ALA A 34 3.79 4.88 -13.38
N LEU A 35 2.88 4.60 -14.31
CA LEU A 35 2.39 5.54 -15.32
C LEU A 35 1.10 6.23 -14.90
N THR A 36 1.13 6.83 -13.72
CA THR A 36 0.06 7.75 -13.29
C THR A 36 0.24 9.12 -13.93
N SER A 37 -0.85 9.87 -14.12
CA SER A 37 -0.78 11.25 -14.65
C SER A 37 0.13 12.15 -13.80
N ARG A 38 0.26 11.88 -12.50
CA ARG A 38 1.19 12.59 -11.61
C ARG A 38 2.64 12.26 -11.96
N ASN A 39 2.98 10.99 -12.13
CA ASN A 39 4.34 10.55 -12.42
C ASN A 39 4.79 10.96 -13.83
N ILE A 40 3.90 10.89 -14.82
CA ILE A 40 4.16 11.35 -16.18
C ILE A 40 4.45 12.85 -16.18
N ARG A 41 3.59 13.67 -15.56
CA ARG A 41 3.79 15.12 -15.44
C ARG A 41 5.07 15.46 -14.67
N SER A 42 5.39 14.70 -13.62
CA SER A 42 6.65 14.85 -12.89
C SER A 42 7.86 14.61 -13.79
N GLY A 43 7.84 13.55 -14.60
CA GLY A 43 8.89 13.27 -15.59
C GLY A 43 9.05 14.38 -16.63
N TRP A 44 7.93 14.90 -17.16
CA TRP A 44 7.95 16.02 -18.11
C TRP A 44 8.46 17.32 -17.47
N SER A 45 8.10 17.57 -16.20
CA SER A 45 8.58 18.74 -15.46
C SER A 45 10.06 18.64 -15.13
N LYS A 46 10.57 17.43 -14.85
CA LYS A 46 11.98 17.18 -14.59
C LYS A 46 12.84 17.37 -15.84
N THR A 47 12.35 16.93 -16.98
CA THR A 47 13.01 17.12 -18.29
C THR A 47 12.82 18.53 -18.85
N GLY A 48 12.03 19.38 -18.19
CA GLY A 48 11.73 20.72 -18.70
C GLY A 48 10.91 20.72 -20.00
N ILE A 49 10.24 19.61 -20.32
CA ILE A 49 9.33 19.52 -21.47
C ILE A 49 8.02 20.24 -21.13
N PHE A 50 7.50 20.03 -19.92
CA PHE A 50 6.26 20.65 -19.47
C PHE A 50 6.26 21.00 -17.98
N PRO A 51 6.09 22.28 -17.59
CA PRO A 51 6.14 23.46 -18.47
C PRO A 51 7.48 23.58 -19.20
N PHE A 52 7.48 24.10 -20.42
CA PHE A 52 8.69 24.16 -21.25
C PHE A 52 9.75 25.06 -20.60
N ASN A 53 10.85 24.45 -20.17
CA ASN A 53 12.01 25.11 -19.58
C ASN A 53 13.27 24.26 -19.83
N PRO A 54 13.97 24.46 -20.96
CA PRO A 54 15.13 23.66 -21.34
C PRO A 54 16.33 23.82 -20.39
N ARG A 55 16.39 24.91 -19.60
CA ARG A 55 17.50 25.14 -18.64
C ARG A 55 17.56 24.08 -17.54
N LYS A 56 16.41 23.52 -17.15
CA LYS A 56 16.32 22.49 -16.09
C LYS A 56 17.21 21.27 -16.34
N VAL A 57 17.36 20.84 -17.60
CA VAL A 57 18.19 19.67 -17.94
C VAL A 57 19.66 19.99 -17.68
N PHE A 58 20.11 21.18 -18.08
CA PHE A 58 21.49 21.64 -17.86
C PHE A 58 21.81 21.79 -16.37
N ASP A 59 20.90 22.40 -15.60
CA ASP A 59 21.07 22.56 -14.14
C ASP A 59 21.20 21.19 -13.44
N SER A 60 20.43 20.19 -13.90
CA SER A 60 20.46 18.83 -13.32
C SER A 60 21.69 18.01 -13.68
N MET A 61 22.35 18.31 -14.80
CA MET A 61 23.60 17.65 -15.21
C MET A 61 24.81 18.18 -14.45
N GLN A 62 24.74 19.42 -13.95
CA GLN A 62 25.84 20.07 -13.22
C GLN A 62 25.87 19.73 -11.72
N GLN A 63 24.84 19.06 -11.20
CA GLN A 63 24.74 18.74 -9.77
C GLN A 63 25.49 17.44 -9.44
N ALA A 64 26.78 17.55 -9.14
CA ALA A 64 27.50 16.53 -8.37
C ALA A 64 26.88 16.39 -6.96
N PRO A 65 26.94 15.21 -6.32
CA PRO A 65 26.25 14.97 -5.06
C PRO A 65 26.93 15.75 -3.92
N VAL A 66 26.41 16.94 -3.63
CA VAL A 66 26.72 17.66 -2.40
C VAL A 66 25.76 17.14 -1.32
N ASN A 67 26.33 16.48 -0.32
CA ASN A 67 25.68 16.08 0.92
C ASN A 67 24.88 17.25 1.53
N PRO A 68 23.57 17.13 1.80
CA PRO A 68 22.89 18.10 2.63
C PRO A 68 23.10 17.76 4.11
N ALA A 69 23.81 18.64 4.81
CA ALA A 69 23.79 18.70 6.27
C ALA A 69 22.43 19.26 6.78
N PRO A 70 21.97 18.92 8.00
CA PRO A 70 20.61 19.20 8.47
C PRO A 70 20.42 20.66 8.90
N ALA A 71 19.31 21.28 8.49
CA ALA A 71 18.90 22.60 8.94
C ALA A 71 18.13 22.53 10.27
N GLU A 72 18.60 23.28 11.26
CA GLU A 72 17.92 23.57 12.53
C GLU A 72 16.67 24.42 12.28
N ILE A 73 15.56 24.09 12.95
CA ILE A 73 14.38 24.98 13.01
C ILE A 73 14.01 25.17 14.48
N ALA A 74 14.00 26.45 14.85
CA ALA A 74 13.79 27.01 16.18
C ALA A 74 12.35 26.84 16.71
N ALA A 75 12.26 26.88 18.04
CA ALA A 75 11.06 26.74 18.85
C ALA A 75 10.12 27.96 18.81
N THR A 76 8.81 27.70 18.87
CA THR A 76 7.79 28.67 19.34
C THR A 76 6.65 27.92 20.05
N VAL A 77 6.39 28.30 21.30
CA VAL A 77 5.30 27.86 22.20
C VAL A 77 4.04 28.72 21.92
N PRO A 78 2.80 28.19 21.98
CA PRO A 78 1.90 28.61 23.07
C PRO A 78 0.86 27.57 23.58
N THR A 79 0.67 27.60 24.90
CA THR A 79 -0.59 27.57 25.67
C THR A 79 -1.49 26.30 25.68
N GLN A 80 -1.57 25.71 26.87
CA GLN A 80 -2.37 24.57 27.33
C GLN A 80 -3.86 24.93 27.53
N PRO A 81 -4.79 23.99 27.25
CA PRO A 81 -6.03 23.88 28.01
C PRO A 81 -6.14 22.52 28.75
N ALA A 82 -6.78 22.59 29.93
CA ALA A 82 -6.93 21.55 30.92
C ALA A 82 -7.58 20.24 30.43
N LEU A 83 -7.12 19.11 30.98
CA LEU A 83 -7.60 17.76 30.69
C LEU A 83 -8.98 17.48 31.29
N SER A 84 -9.87 16.89 30.49
CA SER A 84 -11.01 16.11 30.98
C SER A 84 -10.88 14.65 30.52
N PRO A 85 -11.21 13.66 31.37
CA PRO A 85 -10.93 12.22 31.14
C PRO A 85 -11.82 11.55 30.08
N ALA A 86 -12.70 12.29 29.40
CA ALA A 86 -13.70 11.75 28.46
C ALA A 86 -13.23 11.60 26.99
N SER A 87 -11.96 11.91 26.67
CA SER A 87 -11.49 11.96 25.26
C SER A 87 -10.36 10.99 24.90
N LEU A 88 -9.94 10.11 25.81
CA LEU A 88 -8.84 9.18 25.55
C LEU A 88 -9.30 8.05 24.61
N LYS A 89 -9.07 8.26 23.30
CA LYS A 89 -9.20 7.20 22.30
C LYS A 89 -8.12 6.15 22.52
N THR A 90 -8.52 4.88 22.64
CA THR A 90 -7.58 3.76 22.72
C THR A 90 -6.67 3.76 21.48
N PRO A 91 -5.33 3.79 21.65
CA PRO A 91 -4.42 3.72 20.53
C PRO A 91 -4.56 2.36 19.83
N THR A 92 -4.74 2.38 18.52
CA THR A 92 -4.94 1.17 17.69
C THR A 92 -3.73 0.79 16.86
N ASN A 93 -2.70 1.63 16.85
CA ASN A 93 -1.45 1.43 16.12
C ASN A 93 -0.24 1.94 16.93
N THR A 94 0.96 1.52 16.51
CA THR A 94 2.25 1.90 17.12
C THR A 94 2.46 3.42 17.17
N ILE A 95 2.09 4.12 16.10
CA ILE A 95 2.25 5.58 15.94
C ILE A 95 1.41 6.36 16.97
N SER A 96 0.14 6.02 17.14
CA SER A 96 -0.75 6.68 18.09
C SER A 96 -0.34 6.40 19.54
N LEU A 97 0.18 5.21 19.83
CA LEU A 97 0.73 4.87 21.14
C LEU A 97 2.02 5.65 21.44
N ALA A 98 2.92 5.79 20.46
CA ALA A 98 4.14 6.59 20.59
C ALA A 98 3.82 8.08 20.86
N ALA A 99 2.84 8.65 20.13
CA ALA A 99 2.39 10.02 20.37
C ALA A 99 1.79 10.21 21.78
N LEU A 100 1.05 9.21 22.28
CA LEU A 100 0.50 9.24 23.64
C LEU A 100 1.59 9.12 24.70
N GLN A 101 2.64 8.34 24.45
CA GLN A 101 3.82 8.26 25.32
C GLN A 101 4.55 9.61 25.40
N SER A 102 4.80 10.28 24.28
CA SER A 102 5.46 11.59 24.28
C SER A 102 4.66 12.62 25.09
N LYS A 103 3.34 12.65 24.91
CA LYS A 103 2.45 13.52 25.71
C LYS A 103 2.48 13.21 27.21
N LEU A 104 2.66 11.93 27.58
CA LEU A 104 2.78 11.54 28.98
C LEU A 104 4.11 12.04 29.56
N GLN A 105 5.19 11.99 28.78
CA GLN A 105 6.53 12.41 29.17
C GLN A 105 6.69 13.93 29.29
N GLU A 106 5.98 14.70 28.47
CA GLU A 106 5.98 16.18 28.50
C GLU A 106 5.19 16.78 29.69
N ARG A 107 4.52 15.95 30.48
CA ARG A 107 3.66 16.43 31.58
C ARG A 107 4.52 16.97 32.72
N PRO A 108 4.27 18.19 33.23
CA PRO A 108 5.12 18.85 34.23
C PRO A 108 5.16 18.15 35.59
N GLU A 109 4.18 17.27 35.87
CA GLU A 109 4.13 16.39 37.05
C GLU A 109 5.17 15.25 36.99
N ASN A 110 5.82 15.03 35.83
CA ASN A 110 6.65 13.85 35.52
C ASN A 110 8.12 14.02 35.96
N VAL A 111 8.35 14.74 37.05
CA VAL A 111 9.69 15.10 37.56
C VAL A 111 10.42 13.90 38.20
N ALA A 112 9.73 12.79 38.45
CA ALA A 112 10.31 11.60 39.06
C ALA A 112 9.83 10.32 38.38
N HIS A 113 10.50 9.95 37.28
CA HIS A 113 10.53 8.60 36.71
C HIS A 113 9.16 7.99 36.33
N VAL A 114 8.92 7.82 35.03
CA VAL A 114 7.79 6.98 34.58
C VAL A 114 7.94 5.60 35.22
N ASP A 115 6.92 5.17 35.97
CA ASP A 115 6.92 3.90 36.71
C ASP A 115 7.47 2.76 35.82
N PRO A 116 8.50 2.01 36.26
CA PRO A 116 9.07 0.90 35.49
C PRO A 116 8.02 -0.15 35.10
N TYR A 117 6.95 -0.33 35.87
CA TYR A 117 5.83 -1.19 35.51
C TYR A 117 5.04 -0.62 34.32
N LEU A 118 4.79 0.69 34.30
CA LEU A 118 4.12 1.36 33.20
C LEU A 118 4.96 1.32 31.91
N GLN A 119 6.28 1.51 32.02
CA GLN A 119 7.20 1.34 30.88
C GLN A 119 7.18 -0.08 30.31
N LYS A 120 7.12 -1.11 31.16
CA LYS A 120 6.99 -2.51 30.71
C LYS A 120 5.69 -2.75 29.96
N ILE A 121 4.56 -2.25 30.48
CA ILE A 121 3.25 -2.35 29.82
C ILE A 121 3.28 -1.65 28.46
N LEU A 122 3.89 -0.46 28.40
CA LEU A 122 3.99 0.32 27.18
C LEU A 122 4.85 -0.38 26.12
N ASN A 123 5.97 -0.96 26.52
CA ASN A 123 6.82 -1.76 25.64
C ASN A 123 6.12 -3.05 25.16
N ALA A 124 5.37 -3.71 26.04
CA ALA A 124 4.55 -4.86 25.65
C ALA A 124 3.47 -4.46 24.62
N ALA A 125 2.82 -3.32 24.81
CA ALA A 125 1.82 -2.81 23.87
C ALA A 125 2.44 -2.43 22.51
N LYS A 126 3.61 -1.77 22.49
CA LYS A 126 4.36 -1.50 21.26
C LYS A 126 4.67 -2.78 20.50
N ARG A 127 5.18 -3.79 21.21
CA ARG A 127 5.51 -5.10 20.63
C ARG A 127 4.28 -5.79 20.07
N ALA A 128 3.18 -5.83 20.82
CA ALA A 128 1.93 -6.42 20.37
C ALA A 128 1.36 -5.73 19.11
N PHE A 129 1.46 -4.40 19.02
CA PHE A 129 1.02 -3.68 17.82
C PHE A 129 1.93 -3.91 16.63
N ALA A 130 3.24 -3.95 16.81
CA ALA A 130 4.19 -4.27 15.75
C ALA A 130 3.98 -5.71 15.23
N GLU A 131 3.81 -6.69 16.13
CA GLU A 131 3.51 -8.07 15.78
C GLU A 131 2.18 -8.18 15.03
N ARG A 132 1.14 -7.44 15.46
CA ARG A 132 -0.14 -7.39 14.74
C ARG A 132 -0.03 -6.80 13.35
N GLU A 133 0.79 -5.76 13.17
CA GLU A 133 1.03 -5.14 11.86
C GLU A 133 1.74 -6.11 10.93
N LEU A 134 2.80 -6.77 11.42
CA LEU A 134 3.52 -7.81 10.68
C LEU A 134 2.60 -8.99 10.30
N LEU A 135 1.78 -9.47 11.24
CA LEU A 135 0.83 -10.56 10.98
C LEU A 135 -0.24 -10.18 9.95
N LYS A 136 -0.64 -8.91 9.89
CA LYS A 136 -1.56 -8.43 8.84
C LYS A 136 -0.87 -8.43 7.49
N ASP A 137 0.34 -7.88 7.41
CA ASP A 137 1.13 -7.84 6.18
C ASP A 137 1.41 -9.26 5.65
N GLU A 138 1.73 -10.21 6.55
CA GLU A 138 1.93 -11.62 6.20
C GLU A 138 0.63 -12.30 5.74
N ASN A 139 -0.53 -11.92 6.26
CA ASN A 139 -1.81 -12.50 5.85
C ASN A 139 -2.36 -11.90 4.55
N ASP A 140 -1.97 -10.68 4.18
CA ASP A 140 -2.48 -10.01 2.99
C ASP A 140 -2.09 -10.72 1.69
N ALA A 141 -0.83 -11.11 1.55
CA ALA A 141 -0.35 -11.84 0.37
C ALA A 141 -1.05 -13.20 0.13
N PRO A 142 -1.12 -14.12 1.12
CA PRO A 142 -1.83 -15.38 0.95
C PRO A 142 -3.34 -15.20 0.79
N MET A 143 -3.96 -14.19 1.41
CA MET A 143 -5.36 -13.85 1.15
C MET A 143 -5.60 -13.48 -0.31
N GLN A 144 -4.75 -12.60 -0.88
CA GLN A 144 -4.85 -12.22 -2.29
C GLN A 144 -4.69 -13.44 -3.20
N GLN A 145 -3.72 -14.31 -2.91
CA GLN A 145 -3.52 -15.53 -3.67
C GLN A 145 -4.70 -16.51 -3.55
N ASN A 146 -5.28 -16.67 -2.37
CA ASN A 146 -6.42 -17.55 -2.15
C ASN A 146 -7.65 -17.04 -2.92
N ASN A 147 -7.91 -15.73 -2.84
CA ASN A 147 -8.97 -15.08 -3.61
C ASN A 147 -8.76 -15.24 -5.12
N GLU A 148 -7.51 -15.11 -5.60
CA GLU A 148 -7.19 -15.34 -7.02
C GLU A 148 -7.39 -16.81 -7.42
N LYS A 149 -6.92 -17.78 -6.61
CA LYS A 149 -7.13 -19.22 -6.85
C LYS A 149 -8.62 -19.57 -6.90
N LYS A 150 -9.42 -19.04 -5.97
CA LYS A 150 -10.89 -19.18 -5.97
C LYS A 150 -11.51 -18.60 -7.24
N ALA A 151 -11.11 -17.39 -7.64
CA ALA A 151 -11.58 -16.76 -8.86
C ALA A 151 -11.25 -17.60 -10.11
N ARG A 152 -10.03 -18.16 -10.20
CA ARG A 152 -9.64 -19.07 -11.29
C ARG A 152 -10.45 -20.37 -11.29
N LYS A 153 -10.70 -20.96 -10.10
CA LYS A 153 -11.52 -22.17 -9.99
C LYS A 153 -12.94 -21.91 -10.49
N HIS A 154 -13.58 -20.84 -10.04
CA HIS A 154 -14.92 -20.45 -10.52
C HIS A 154 -14.94 -20.08 -12.01
N ALA A 155 -13.88 -19.46 -12.53
CA ALA A 155 -13.75 -19.21 -13.96
C ALA A 155 -13.62 -20.52 -14.78
N ASN A 156 -12.93 -21.53 -14.24
CA ASN A 156 -12.83 -22.85 -14.87
C ASN A 156 -14.12 -23.67 -14.73
N GLU A 157 -14.85 -23.57 -13.61
CA GLU A 157 -16.18 -24.17 -13.45
C GLU A 157 -17.20 -23.60 -14.45
N ARG A 158 -17.04 -22.33 -14.86
CA ARG A 158 -17.84 -21.70 -15.92
C ARG A 158 -17.45 -22.12 -17.33
N LYS A 159 -16.34 -22.81 -17.54
CA LYS A 159 -15.96 -23.33 -18.87
C LYS A 159 -16.72 -24.62 -19.14
N ILE A 160 -17.69 -24.55 -20.04
CA ILE A 160 -18.35 -25.72 -20.60
C ILE A 160 -17.49 -26.24 -21.76
N GLY A 161 -16.62 -27.21 -21.46
CA GLY A 161 -15.85 -27.98 -22.46
C GLY A 161 -14.67 -27.25 -23.11
N ASN A 162 -13.86 -28.01 -23.87
CA ASN A 162 -12.68 -27.54 -24.61
C ASN A 162 -13.01 -26.73 -25.89
N LYS A 163 -14.27 -26.30 -26.06
CA LYS A 163 -14.71 -25.56 -27.25
C LYS A 163 -14.48 -24.06 -27.01
N VAL A 164 -13.71 -23.43 -27.90
CA VAL A 164 -13.63 -21.96 -27.96
C VAL A 164 -14.98 -21.46 -28.43
N MET A 165 -15.81 -20.95 -27.51
CA MET A 165 -17.06 -20.29 -27.87
C MET A 165 -16.75 -18.98 -28.59
N THR A 166 -17.21 -18.91 -29.82
CA THR A 166 -17.25 -17.66 -30.59
C THR A 166 -18.35 -16.76 -30.04
N PHE A 167 -18.33 -15.47 -30.39
CA PHE A 167 -19.36 -14.52 -29.98
C PHE A 167 -20.76 -15.00 -30.43
N GLU A 168 -20.86 -15.57 -31.62
CA GLU A 168 -22.06 -16.21 -32.16
C GLU A 168 -22.59 -17.33 -31.26
N ASP A 169 -21.73 -18.24 -30.77
CA ASP A 169 -22.16 -19.34 -29.87
C ASP A 169 -22.82 -18.81 -28.59
N ILE A 170 -22.33 -17.69 -28.05
CA ILE A 170 -22.85 -17.05 -26.83
C ILE A 170 -24.21 -16.39 -27.10
N VAL A 171 -24.35 -15.72 -28.25
CA VAL A 171 -25.60 -15.06 -28.65
C VAL A 171 -26.70 -16.09 -28.93
N GLU A 172 -26.37 -17.21 -29.57
CA GLU A 172 -27.31 -18.30 -29.81
C GLU A 172 -27.76 -18.97 -28.52
N ALA A 173 -26.83 -19.26 -27.60
CA ALA A 173 -27.17 -19.80 -26.29
C ALA A 173 -28.12 -18.88 -25.52
N ARG A 174 -27.88 -17.57 -25.54
CA ARG A 174 -28.78 -16.58 -24.91
C ARG A 174 -30.18 -16.60 -25.53
N LYS A 175 -30.29 -16.63 -26.87
CA LYS A 175 -31.58 -16.73 -27.57
C LYS A 175 -32.31 -18.03 -27.26
N MET A 176 -31.60 -19.14 -27.12
CA MET A 176 -32.19 -20.43 -26.75
C MET A 176 -32.78 -20.39 -25.34
N TRP A 177 -32.10 -19.75 -24.39
CA TRP A 177 -32.60 -19.59 -23.03
C TRP A 177 -33.84 -18.69 -22.98
N GLU A 178 -33.84 -17.57 -23.70
CA GLU A 178 -34.99 -16.67 -23.78
C GLU A 178 -36.23 -17.34 -24.39
N ARG A 179 -36.05 -18.22 -25.38
CA ARG A 179 -37.15 -19.03 -25.95
C ARG A 179 -37.65 -20.08 -24.96
N ALA A 180 -36.75 -20.79 -24.28
CA ALA A 180 -37.12 -21.79 -23.30
C ALA A 180 -37.84 -21.20 -22.06
N GLU A 181 -37.54 -19.95 -21.71
CA GLU A 181 -38.24 -19.21 -20.66
C GLU A 181 -39.61 -18.67 -21.13
N ALA A 182 -39.77 -18.39 -22.43
CA ALA A 182 -41.03 -17.94 -23.03
C ALA A 182 -42.04 -19.07 -23.27
N ASP A 183 -41.56 -20.31 -23.41
CA ASP A 183 -42.39 -21.52 -23.57
C ASP A 183 -42.87 -22.09 -22.21
N LYS A 184 -42.68 -21.36 -21.11
CA LYS A 184 -43.01 -21.76 -19.73
C LYS A 184 -44.14 -20.91 -19.16
#